data_AF-A0A1I2UPW6-F1
#
_entry.id   AF-A0A1I2UPW6-F1
#
_cell.length_a   1.000
_cell.length_b   1.000
_cell.length_c   1.000
_cell.angle_alpha   90.00
_cell.angle_beta   90.00
_cell.angle_gamma   90.00
#
_symmetry.space_group_name_H-M   'P 1'
#
loop_
_entity.id
_entity.type
_entity.pdbx_description
1 polymer ?
#
loop_
_entity_poly.entity_id
_entity_poly.type
_entity_poly.pdbx_seq_one_letter_code
_entity_poly.pdbx_strand_id
1 'polypeptide(L)'
;MRNEQPTEMRRRHYPSDLTDEQWAAIAPLLAGYDPLTADLRQMVNACLYLEKTGCPWRYLPINFGPWETVRKWRDRFLADGLWPEIAARLARALRRQRRRSSTSRTALSDPESVVSGP
;
A
#
# COMPACT_ATOMS: atom_id res chain seq x y z
N MET A 1 12.57 -16.10 -33.76
CA MET A 1 11.33 -16.30 -32.98
C MET A 1 11.17 -15.09 -32.08
N ARG A 2 10.17 -14.25 -32.35
CA ARG A 2 9.96 -12.96 -31.68
C ARG A 2 9.12 -13.24 -30.43
N ASN A 3 9.68 -13.01 -29.25
CA ASN A 3 8.93 -13.10 -27.99
C ASN A 3 7.95 -11.93 -27.93
N GLU A 4 6.69 -12.20 -28.24
CA GLU A 4 5.57 -11.30 -28.02
C GLU A 4 5.20 -11.38 -26.54
N GLN A 5 5.93 -10.63 -25.71
CA GLN A 5 5.47 -10.34 -24.35
C GLN A 5 4.29 -9.36 -24.48
N PRO A 6 3.10 -9.67 -23.91
CA PRO A 6 1.99 -8.72 -23.91
C PRO A 6 2.46 -7.42 -23.28
N THR A 7 2.14 -6.29 -23.89
CA THR A 7 2.48 -4.93 -23.44
C THR A 7 2.24 -4.74 -21.95
N GLU A 8 3.27 -4.99 -21.15
CA GLU A 8 3.33 -4.62 -19.75
C GLU A 8 3.41 -3.10 -19.72
N MET A 9 2.26 -2.45 -19.61
CA MET A 9 2.18 -1.05 -19.19
C MET A 9 3.05 -0.95 -17.94
N ARG A 10 4.26 -0.40 -18.07
CA ARG A 10 5.19 -0.17 -16.94
C ARG A 10 4.39 0.55 -15.87
N ARG A 11 3.91 -0.19 -14.86
CA ARG A 11 3.03 0.33 -13.81
C ARG A 11 3.84 1.39 -13.09
N ARG A 12 3.59 2.67 -13.39
CA ARG A 12 4.17 3.77 -12.63
C ARG A 12 3.61 3.66 -11.22
N HIS A 13 4.48 3.29 -10.29
CA HIS A 13 4.14 3.24 -8.88
C HIS A 13 4.07 4.67 -8.33
N TYR A 14 2.97 5.00 -7.68
CA TYR A 14 2.89 6.24 -6.91
C TYR A 14 3.53 6.04 -5.52
N PRO A 15 4.05 7.10 -4.89
CA PRO A 15 4.49 7.02 -3.49
C PRO A 15 3.38 6.60 -2.51
N SER A 16 2.11 6.72 -2.91
CA SER A 16 0.94 6.25 -2.17
C SER A 16 0.64 4.76 -2.35
N ASP A 17 1.26 4.08 -3.32
CA ASP A 17 0.97 2.69 -3.62
C ASP A 17 1.51 1.78 -2.53
N LEU A 18 0.75 0.71 -2.27
CA LEU A 18 1.14 -0.30 -1.29
C LEU A 18 2.33 -1.11 -1.76
N THR A 19 3.30 -1.30 -0.87
CA THR A 19 4.33 -2.33 -1.03
C THR A 19 3.70 -3.72 -0.91
N ASP A 20 4.40 -4.76 -1.38
CA ASP A 20 3.89 -6.14 -1.29
C ASP A 20 3.67 -6.57 0.17
N GLU A 21 4.54 -6.15 1.10
CA GLU A 21 4.37 -6.40 2.53
C GLU A 21 3.12 -5.73 3.10
N GLN A 22 2.85 -4.48 2.70
CA GLN A 22 1.68 -3.75 3.15
C GLN A 22 0.40 -4.35 2.56
N TRP A 23 0.45 -4.76 1.29
CA TRP A 23 -0.62 -5.49 0.64
C TRP A 23 -0.91 -6.81 1.35
N ALA A 24 0.12 -7.60 1.69
CA ALA A 24 -0.04 -8.86 2.41
C ALA A 24 -0.74 -8.71 3.76
N ALA A 25 -0.65 -7.55 4.42
CA ALA A 25 -1.34 -7.28 5.69
C ALA A 25 -2.86 -7.10 5.54
N ILE A 26 -3.33 -6.68 4.36
CA ILE A 26 -4.75 -6.40 4.07
C ILE A 26 -5.39 -7.37 3.08
N ALA A 27 -4.61 -8.03 2.22
CA ALA A 27 -5.11 -8.97 1.22
C ALA A 27 -6.03 -10.06 1.80
N PRO A 28 -5.78 -10.63 3.00
CA PRO A 28 -6.69 -11.61 3.60
C PRO A 28 -8.09 -11.05 3.92
N LEU A 29 -8.20 -9.75 4.22
CA LEU A 29 -9.50 -9.09 4.45
C LEU A 29 -10.31 -8.99 3.15
N LEU A 30 -9.62 -8.90 2.02
CA LEU A 30 -10.20 -8.70 0.70
C LEU A 30 -10.35 -10.01 -0.09
N ALA A 31 -9.82 -11.13 0.42
CA ALA A 31 -9.79 -12.41 -0.29
C ALA A 31 -11.18 -13.00 -0.59
N GLY A 32 -12.18 -12.70 0.25
CA GLY A 32 -13.58 -13.07 0.03
C GLY A 32 -14.42 -11.98 -0.64
N TYR A 33 -13.79 -10.87 -1.05
CA TYR A 33 -14.51 -9.74 -1.60
C TYR A 33 -14.68 -9.91 -3.11
N ASP A 34 -15.92 -10.02 -3.56
CA ASP A 34 -16.24 -10.30 -4.97
C ASP A 34 -15.68 -9.20 -5.88
N PRO A 35 -14.67 -9.52 -6.74
CA PRO A 35 -14.09 -8.56 -7.65
C PRO A 35 -15.09 -8.22 -8.75
N LEU A 36 -15.77 -7.09 -8.58
CA LEU A 36 -16.81 -6.58 -9.47
C LEU A 36 -16.35 -6.36 -10.93
N THR A 37 -15.04 -6.45 -11.23
CA THR A 37 -14.34 -6.50 -12.56
C THR A 37 -12.88 -6.01 -12.50
N ALA A 38 -12.46 -5.40 -11.39
CA ALA A 38 -11.18 -4.68 -11.29
C ALA A 38 -10.16 -5.36 -10.34
N ASP A 39 -8.87 -5.11 -10.58
CA ASP A 39 -7.79 -5.48 -9.65
C ASP A 39 -7.99 -4.75 -8.31
N LEU A 40 -8.34 -5.51 -7.26
CA LEU A 40 -8.61 -4.99 -5.92
C LEU A 40 -7.44 -4.17 -5.38
N ARG A 41 -6.20 -4.58 -5.65
CA ARG A 41 -5.01 -3.83 -5.21
C ARG A 41 -4.95 -2.47 -5.88
N GLN A 42 -5.27 -2.41 -7.17
CA GLN A 42 -5.29 -1.16 -7.92
C GLN A 42 -6.38 -0.22 -7.41
N MET A 43 -7.56 -0.74 -7.06
CA MET A 43 -8.64 0.07 -6.47
C MET A 43 -8.26 0.62 -5.10
N VAL A 44 -7.62 -0.20 -4.25
CA VAL A 44 -7.12 0.26 -2.95
C VAL A 44 -6.03 1.33 -3.13
N ASN A 45 -5.08 1.12 -4.05
CA ASN A 45 -4.05 2.12 -4.36
C ASN A 45 -4.65 3.44 -4.86
N ALA A 46 -5.69 3.39 -5.69
CA ALA A 46 -6.39 4.58 -6.18
C ALA A 46 -7.07 5.36 -5.04
N CYS A 47 -7.75 4.65 -4.12
CA CYS A 47 -8.33 5.26 -2.92
C CYS A 47 -7.25 5.90 -2.03
N LEU A 48 -6.13 5.21 -1.82
CA LEU A 48 -5.00 5.75 -1.05
C LEU A 48 -4.41 6.99 -1.71
N TYR A 49 -4.26 6.99 -3.04
CA TYR A 49 -3.78 8.15 -3.78
C TYR A 49 -4.67 9.38 -3.53
N LEU A 50 -5.99 9.20 -3.62
CA LEU A 50 -6.96 10.28 -3.35
C LEU A 50 -6.86 10.78 -1.91
N GLU A 51 -6.76 9.89 -0.91
CA GLU A 51 -6.63 10.31 0.49
C GLU A 51 -5.32 11.03 0.79
N LYS A 52 -4.22 10.62 0.13
CA LYS A 52 -2.90 11.25 0.35
C LYS A 52 -2.75 12.58 -0.36
N THR A 53 -3.32 12.72 -1.55
CA THR A 53 -3.17 13.92 -2.37
C THR A 53 -4.30 14.94 -2.16
N GLY A 54 -5.47 14.48 -1.72
CA GLY A 54 -6.68 15.30 -1.65
C GLY A 54 -7.16 15.80 -3.01
N CYS A 55 -6.70 15.21 -4.12
CA CYS A 55 -7.04 15.71 -5.43
C CYS A 55 -8.53 15.50 -5.76
N PRO A 56 -9.12 16.37 -6.60
CA PRO A 56 -10.48 16.16 -7.09
C PRO A 56 -10.60 14.83 -7.84
N TRP A 57 -11.74 14.15 -7.73
CA TRP A 57 -12.01 12.87 -8.39
C TRP A 57 -11.69 12.85 -9.89
N ARG A 58 -12.03 13.91 -10.62
CA ARG A 58 -11.78 14.03 -12.07
C ARG A 58 -10.30 14.15 -12.43
N TYR A 59 -9.43 14.38 -11.45
CA TYR A 59 -7.99 14.53 -11.59
C TYR A 59 -7.26 13.26 -11.15
N LEU A 60 -8.01 12.19 -10.87
CA LEU A 60 -7.44 10.88 -10.62
C LEU A 60 -6.61 10.46 -11.85
N PRO A 61 -5.38 9.95 -11.64
CA PRO A 61 -4.57 9.48 -12.74
C PRO A 61 -5.25 8.39 -13.59
N ILE A 62 -5.15 8.54 -14.91
CA ILE A 62 -5.82 7.67 -15.88
C ILE A 62 -5.39 6.19 -15.79
N ASN A 63 -4.20 5.91 -15.25
CA ASN A 63 -3.72 4.55 -15.04
C ASN A 63 -4.44 3.80 -13.92
N PHE A 64 -5.24 4.47 -13.07
CA PHE A 64 -6.17 3.81 -12.15
C PHE A 64 -7.49 3.41 -12.80
N GLY A 65 -7.71 3.80 -14.07
CA GLY A 65 -8.96 3.62 -14.79
C GLY A 65 -9.96 4.76 -14.54
N PRO A 66 -11.22 4.60 -14.99
CA PRO A 66 -12.25 5.62 -14.84
C PRO A 66 -12.49 5.98 -13.38
N TRP A 67 -12.50 7.27 -13.06
CA TRP A 67 -12.67 7.75 -11.69
C TRP A 67 -14.05 7.35 -11.12
N GLU A 68 -15.07 7.19 -11.97
CA GLU A 68 -16.39 6.71 -11.57
C GLU A 68 -16.33 5.27 -11.03
N THR A 69 -15.50 4.43 -11.62
CA THR A 69 -15.27 3.05 -11.17
C THR A 69 -14.61 3.05 -9.80
N VAL A 70 -13.55 3.84 -9.63
CA VAL A 70 -12.86 3.98 -8.34
C VAL A 70 -13.80 4.52 -7.27
N ARG A 71 -14.65 5.49 -7.61
CA ARG A 71 -15.66 6.02 -6.68
C ARG A 71 -16.63 4.93 -6.23
N LYS A 72 -17.20 4.14 -7.15
CA LYS A 72 -18.10 3.03 -6.82
C LYS A 72 -17.43 2.02 -5.89
N TRP A 73 -16.16 1.69 -6.13
CA TRP A 73 -15.39 0.81 -5.27
C TRP A 73 -15.18 1.39 -3.87
N ARG A 74 -14.80 2.67 -3.78
CA ARG A 74 -14.67 3.36 -2.49
C ARG A 74 -15.99 3.36 -1.73
N ASP A 75 -17.09 3.68 -2.39
CA ASP A 75 -18.41 3.73 -1.77
C ASP A 75 -18.81 2.35 -1.24
N ARG A 76 -18.52 1.27 -1.98
CA ARG A 76 -18.75 -0.11 -1.53
C ARG A 76 -17.88 -0.47 -0.31
N PHE A 77 -16.59 -0.15 -0.32
CA PHE A 77 -15.71 -0.37 0.85
C PHE A 77 -16.17 0.39 2.09
N LEU A 78 -16.74 1.58 1.92
CA LEU A 78 -17.29 2.36 3.03
C LEU A 78 -18.60 1.77 3.55
N ALA A 79 -19.51 1.40 2.65
CA ALA A 79 -20.78 0.76 2.98
C ALA A 79 -20.56 -0.56 3.75
N ASP A 80 -19.56 -1.34 3.35
CA ASP A 80 -19.22 -2.61 3.99
C ASP A 80 -18.33 -2.45 5.23
N GLY A 81 -17.97 -1.21 5.62
CA GLY A 81 -17.11 -0.94 6.78
C GLY A 81 -15.65 -1.42 6.62
N LEU A 82 -15.25 -1.83 5.41
CA LEU A 82 -13.91 -2.34 5.13
C LEU A 82 -12.85 -1.25 5.10
N TRP A 83 -13.20 -0.05 4.63
CA TRP A 83 -12.21 1.02 4.47
C TRP A 83 -11.54 1.44 5.80
N PRO A 84 -12.29 1.67 6.90
CA PRO A 84 -11.68 1.88 8.22
C PRO A 84 -10.77 0.74 8.68
N GLU A 85 -11.15 -0.52 8.40
CA GLU A 85 -10.34 -1.68 8.80
C GLU A 85 -9.03 -1.77 8.00
N ILE A 86 -9.09 -1.53 6.69
CA ILE A 86 -7.92 -1.44 5.81
C ILE A 86 -6.95 -0.37 6.35
N ALA A 87 -7.46 0.83 6.60
CA ALA A 87 -6.65 1.94 7.14
C ALA A 87 -6.00 1.57 8.48
N ALA A 88 -6.75 0.92 9.38
CA ALA A 88 -6.24 0.48 10.67
C ALA A 88 -5.14 -0.59 10.55
N ARG A 89 -5.29 -1.57 9.66
CA ARG A 89 -4.28 -2.63 9.42
C ARG A 89 -3.01 -2.06 8.80
N LEU A 90 -3.13 -1.16 7.84
CA LEU A 90 -2.00 -0.45 7.23
C LEU A 90 -1.26 0.41 8.26
N ALA A 91 -1.97 1.15 9.12
CA ALA A 91 -1.36 1.93 10.19
C ALA A 91 -0.55 1.05 11.17
N ARG A 92 -1.08 -0.13 11.53
CA ARG A 92 -0.36 -1.11 12.36
C ARG A 92 0.88 -1.66 11.64
N ALA A 93 0.79 -1.98 10.36
CA ALA A 93 1.91 -2.45 9.56
C ALA A 93 3.04 -1.40 9.49
N LEU A 94 2.70 -0.14 9.22
CA LEU A 94 3.67 0.96 9.15
C LEU A 94 4.36 1.22 10.50
N ARG A 95 3.62 1.14 11.61
CA ARG A 95 4.20 1.26 12.97
C ARG A 95 5.22 0.15 13.24
N ARG A 96 4.94 -1.10 12.83
CA ARG A 96 5.86 -2.23 12.97
C ARG A 96 7.13 -2.03 12.14
N GLN A 97 6.99 -1.58 10.89
CA GLN A 97 8.12 -1.28 10.02
C GLN A 97 9.02 -0.18 10.62
N ARG A 98 8.45 0.93 11.11
CA ARG A 98 9.22 2.00 11.76
C ARG A 98 9.99 1.51 13.00
N ARG A 99 9.40 0.63 13.82
CA ARG A 99 10.09 0.03 14.98
C ARG A 99 11.26 -0.86 14.56
N ARG A 100 11.11 -1.66 13.49
CA ARG A 100 12.21 -2.46 12.95
C ARG A 100 13.35 -1.57 12.45
N SER A 101 13.04 -0.49 11.73
CA SER A 101 14.04 0.45 11.22
C SER A 101 14.74 1.26 12.32
N SER A 102 14.06 1.58 13.43
CA SER A 102 14.71 2.23 14.58
C SER A 102 15.68 1.30 15.30
N THR A 103 15.34 0.01 15.47
CA THR A 103 16.23 -0.97 16.11
C THR A 103 17.48 -1.24 15.25
N SER A 104 17.36 -1.24 13.93
CA SER A 104 18.52 -1.39 13.02
C SER A 104 19.46 -0.19 12.99
N ARG A 105 19.03 1.00 13.43
CA ARG A 105 19.89 2.19 13.52
C ARG A 105 20.56 2.35 14.90
N THR A 106 20.03 1.71 15.94
CA THR A 106 20.58 1.75 17.31
C THR A 106 21.65 0.67 17.56
N ALA A 107 21.78 -0.35 16.71
CA ALA A 107 22.76 -1.43 16.88
C ALA A 107 24.20 -1.10 16.40
N LEU A 108 24.51 0.16 16.10
CA LEU A 108 25.82 0.61 15.58
C LEU A 108 26.58 1.51 16.57
N SER A 109 26.26 1.45 17.85
CA SER A 109 27.00 2.14 18.90
C SER A 109 27.16 1.26 20.12
N ASP A 110 27.91 0.17 19.96
CA ASP A 110 28.64 -0.47 21.06
C ASP A 110 30.09 0.02 21.02
N PRO A 111 30.53 0.85 21.97
CA PRO A 111 31.94 0.98 22.30
C PRO A 111 32.28 0.08 23.50
N GLU A 112 32.26 -1.24 23.34
CA GLU A 112 33.17 -2.11 24.11
C GLU A 112 34.53 -2.05 23.40
N SER A 113 35.70 -2.00 24.02
CA SER A 113 36.09 -2.36 25.37
C SER A 113 37.48 -1.77 25.58
N VAL A 114 37.77 -1.12 26.72
CA VAL A 114 39.14 -1.10 27.22
C VAL A 114 39.12 -1.58 28.66
N VAL A 115 39.41 -2.87 28.81
CA VAL A 115 39.86 -3.45 30.06
C VAL A 115 41.38 -3.31 30.09
N SER A 116 41.91 -2.60 31.08
CA SER A 116 43.16 -2.96 31.72
C SER A 116 43.28 -2.17 33.01
N GLY A 117 43.09 -2.86 34.14
CA GLY A 117 43.72 -2.48 35.40
C GLY A 117 45.00 -3.30 35.60
N PRO A 118 45.68 -3.21 36.76
CA PRO A 118 45.58 -2.20 37.81
C PRO A 118 46.67 -1.11 37.70
#